data_AF-A0A178INE0-F1
#
_entry.id   AF-A0A178INE0-F1
#
_cell.length_a   1.000
_cell.length_b   1.000
_cell.length_c   1.000
_cell.angle_alpha   90.00
_cell.angle_beta   90.00
_cell.angle_gamma   90.00
#
_symmetry.space_group_name_H-M   'P 1'
#
loop_
_entity.id
_entity.type
_entity.pdbx_description
1 polymer ?
#
loop_
_entity_poly.entity_id
_entity_poly.type
_entity_poly.pdbx_seq_one_letter_code
_entity_poly.pdbx_strand_id
1 'polypeptide(L)'
;MTVSELKKNHAPIIDGTPLWVSGYHEPGDGGEGFFQWMPGGAREGDGGHWISAPQGGGGWMRAAISAEVNVKHFGARGDGKTDDAPAFRNAIKVCRTGSRLVVPPGEYAFGSRIVFDVFDLEIDGGGTIVPFGDYSDYLIEFGRPDRAIIGPYEGSNIYQGRYRVQRLTIRGRDQSRGIFLAHIDQAMFDNITIEGTRGTAMRLHNCRHNVFRNVFISRCRGQGEPMLDLFQMSKQPDPYGGCWQGAPGLVDRNVYNTFYSLKIEICDAETYLDIGTEDPASPYISQNTGDNHFIGCIFHGLVRDYLQPDWEGVYRMNLGFRKVPWNIYDYKGPKNIRMVRIRNATGTQFSQCHFTFGSTGGVLIEAGEPGRPAIHTRMIACGFGLGSRPLEGVNITDNRAIKLENVDEFHVWATQLWATDSPGYQKQWVCGVDASKLYINGVRRGASDCIGIESGP
;
A
#
# COMPACT_ATOMS: atom_id res chain seq x y z
N MET A 1 -24.89 21.05 -24.12
CA MET A 1 -24.19 22.15 -23.44
C MET A 1 -23.24 21.55 -22.41
N THR A 2 -22.00 22.05 -22.31
CA THR A 2 -21.00 21.58 -21.33
C THR A 2 -20.91 22.50 -20.11
N VAL A 3 -20.18 22.11 -19.06
CA VAL A 3 -19.95 23.00 -17.90
C VAL A 3 -19.16 24.26 -18.30
N SER A 4 -18.26 24.17 -19.27
CA SER A 4 -17.54 25.35 -19.81
C SER A 4 -18.50 26.35 -20.47
N GLU A 5 -19.51 25.86 -21.17
CA GLU A 5 -20.56 26.69 -21.76
C GLU A 5 -21.51 27.22 -20.69
N LEU A 6 -21.85 26.41 -19.69
CA LEU A 6 -22.67 26.81 -18.54
C LEU A 6 -22.04 27.98 -17.77
N LYS A 7 -20.71 27.96 -17.57
CA LYS A 7 -19.94 29.05 -16.96
C LYS A 7 -20.11 30.38 -17.68
N LYS A 8 -20.45 30.38 -18.97
CA LYS A 8 -20.66 31.60 -19.76
C LYS A 8 -22.12 32.07 -19.76
N ASN A 9 -23.05 31.26 -19.24
CA ASN A 9 -24.47 31.58 -19.22
C ASN A 9 -24.87 32.42 -18.00
N HIS A 10 -25.72 33.40 -18.24
CA HIS A 10 -26.38 34.21 -17.22
C HIS A 10 -27.64 33.52 -16.68
N ALA A 11 -28.39 34.22 -15.83
CA ALA A 11 -29.69 33.75 -15.34
C ALA A 11 -30.58 33.27 -16.51
N PRO A 12 -31.30 32.16 -16.36
CA PRO A 12 -32.21 31.66 -17.39
C PRO A 12 -33.29 32.70 -17.69
N ILE A 13 -33.80 32.68 -18.92
CA ILE A 13 -34.90 33.56 -19.37
C ILE A 13 -36.16 33.36 -18.52
N ILE A 14 -36.31 32.17 -17.90
CA ILE A 14 -37.38 31.82 -16.97
C ILE A 14 -36.75 31.32 -15.67
N ASP A 15 -37.01 32.03 -14.58
CA ASP A 15 -36.53 31.67 -13.25
C ASP A 15 -37.01 30.26 -12.82
N GLY A 16 -36.13 29.50 -12.17
CA GLY A 16 -36.43 28.15 -11.69
C GLY A 16 -36.44 27.01 -12.72
N THR A 17 -36.24 27.26 -14.03
CA THR A 17 -36.17 26.17 -15.03
C THR A 17 -34.84 25.42 -14.95
N PRO A 18 -34.82 24.09 -14.71
CA PRO A 18 -33.59 23.32 -14.70
C PRO A 18 -33.03 23.19 -16.12
N LEU A 19 -31.72 23.36 -16.26
CA LEU A 19 -30.98 23.23 -17.50
C LEU A 19 -30.23 21.89 -17.52
N TRP A 20 -30.37 21.13 -18.60
CA TRP A 20 -29.59 19.91 -18.79
C TRP A 20 -28.20 20.24 -19.34
N VAL A 21 -27.17 19.82 -18.62
CA VAL A 21 -25.77 19.86 -19.04
C VAL A 21 -25.37 18.46 -19.47
N SER A 22 -24.89 18.32 -20.69
CA SER A 22 -24.60 17.02 -21.33
C SER A 22 -23.26 16.41 -20.91
N GLY A 23 -22.42 17.14 -20.18
CA GLY A 23 -21.11 16.69 -19.70
C GLY A 23 -20.26 17.85 -19.17
N TYR A 24 -19.11 17.56 -18.57
CA TYR A 24 -18.22 18.59 -18.02
C TYR A 24 -17.44 19.31 -19.13
N HIS A 25 -16.66 18.55 -19.89
CA HIS A 25 -15.83 18.97 -21.01
C HIS A 25 -16.51 18.66 -22.34
N GLU A 26 -17.10 17.46 -22.46
CA GLU A 26 -17.71 16.95 -23.68
C GLU A 26 -19.00 16.18 -23.35
N PRO A 27 -19.97 16.10 -24.29
CA PRO A 27 -21.17 15.31 -24.05
C PRO A 27 -20.87 13.85 -23.70
N GLY A 28 -21.42 13.36 -22.59
CA GLY A 28 -21.30 11.95 -22.15
C GLY A 28 -20.00 11.60 -21.44
N ASP A 29 -19.25 12.58 -20.92
CA ASP A 29 -17.99 12.35 -20.21
C ASP A 29 -18.15 11.96 -18.71
N GLY A 30 -19.38 11.78 -18.24
CA GLY A 30 -19.73 11.47 -16.86
C GLY A 30 -19.91 12.70 -15.97
N GLY A 31 -19.78 13.91 -16.53
CA GLY A 31 -19.99 15.18 -15.86
C GLY A 31 -21.42 15.75 -15.97
N GLU A 32 -22.30 15.06 -16.68
CA GLU A 32 -23.67 15.50 -17.01
C GLU A 32 -24.57 15.70 -15.78
N GLY A 33 -25.68 16.42 -15.97
CA GLY A 33 -26.71 16.57 -14.95
C GLY A 33 -27.60 17.79 -15.16
N PHE A 34 -28.66 17.86 -14.35
CA PHE A 34 -29.50 19.04 -14.29
C PHE A 34 -28.89 20.10 -13.37
N PHE A 35 -28.94 21.35 -13.81
CA PHE A 35 -28.51 22.51 -13.05
C PHE A 35 -29.65 23.51 -12.92
N GLN A 36 -29.84 24.04 -11.73
CA GLN A 36 -30.83 25.07 -11.44
C GLN A 36 -30.11 26.38 -11.14
N TRP A 37 -30.61 27.46 -11.70
CA TRP A 37 -30.13 28.78 -11.34
C TRP A 37 -30.52 29.11 -9.90
N MET A 38 -29.56 29.60 -9.14
CA MET A 38 -29.74 30.06 -7.77
C MET A 38 -29.31 31.53 -7.69
N PRO A 39 -30.27 32.45 -7.47
CA PRO A 39 -29.94 33.84 -7.20
C PRO A 39 -29.31 33.95 -5.81
N GLY A 40 -28.35 34.85 -5.61
CA GLY A 40 -27.78 35.08 -4.28
C GLY A 40 -26.29 35.36 -4.27
N GLY A 41 -25.93 36.60 -4.63
CA GLY A 41 -24.57 37.12 -4.48
C GLY A 41 -23.49 36.38 -5.26
N ALA A 42 -22.28 36.93 -5.28
CA ALA A 42 -21.12 36.24 -5.84
C ALA A 42 -20.57 35.26 -4.80
N ARG A 43 -20.64 33.96 -5.09
CA ARG A 43 -19.95 32.90 -4.35
C ARG A 43 -18.92 32.24 -5.25
N GLU A 44 -17.77 31.85 -4.69
CA GLU A 44 -16.75 31.10 -5.41
C GLU A 44 -17.27 29.72 -5.85
N GLY A 45 -16.90 29.32 -7.07
CA GLY A 45 -17.25 28.03 -7.67
C GLY A 45 -16.47 26.90 -7.02
N ASP A 46 -17.14 25.82 -6.62
CA ASP A 46 -16.44 24.57 -6.27
C ASP A 46 -16.03 23.78 -7.52
N GLY A 47 -16.50 24.21 -8.69
CA GLY A 47 -16.12 23.65 -9.97
C GLY A 47 -16.88 22.38 -10.33
N GLY A 48 -17.94 21.98 -9.61
CA GLY A 48 -18.78 20.84 -9.97
C GLY A 48 -20.22 20.85 -9.47
N HIS A 49 -20.46 21.11 -8.17
CA HIS A 49 -21.81 21.26 -7.61
C HIS A 49 -22.32 22.70 -7.78
N TRP A 50 -21.45 23.68 -7.55
CA TRP A 50 -21.72 25.10 -7.74
C TRP A 50 -20.82 25.68 -8.84
N ILE A 51 -21.46 26.21 -9.89
CA ILE A 51 -20.80 26.88 -11.01
C ILE A 51 -21.18 28.36 -11.00
N SER A 52 -20.25 29.22 -10.60
CA SER A 52 -20.48 30.68 -10.52
C SER A 52 -20.69 31.32 -11.89
N ALA A 53 -21.59 32.30 -11.95
CA ALA A 53 -21.77 33.11 -13.15
C ALA A 53 -20.69 34.20 -13.30
N PRO A 54 -20.34 34.64 -14.53
CA PRO A 54 -19.21 35.55 -14.77
C PRO A 54 -19.32 36.96 -14.17
N GLN A 55 -20.54 37.49 -14.04
CA GLN A 55 -20.78 38.91 -13.70
C GLN A 55 -21.42 39.10 -12.30
N GLY A 56 -21.40 38.06 -11.46
CA GLY A 56 -22.10 38.06 -10.17
C GLY A 56 -23.61 37.92 -10.31
N GLY A 57 -24.33 37.92 -9.19
CA GLY A 57 -25.81 37.81 -9.14
C GLY A 57 -26.37 36.41 -8.89
N GLY A 58 -25.53 35.37 -8.94
CA GLY A 58 -25.93 33.99 -8.63
C GLY A 58 -25.00 32.96 -9.27
N GLY A 59 -25.47 31.73 -9.33
CA GLY A 59 -24.75 30.63 -9.97
C GLY A 59 -25.66 29.44 -10.25
N TRP A 60 -25.10 28.47 -10.94
CA TRP A 60 -25.79 27.23 -11.29
C TRP A 60 -25.47 26.16 -10.26
N MET A 61 -26.52 25.69 -9.57
CA MET A 61 -26.44 24.58 -8.62
C MET A 61 -26.86 23.29 -9.30
N ARG A 62 -26.05 22.24 -9.18
CA ARG A 62 -26.43 20.89 -9.62
C ARG A 62 -27.64 20.41 -8.81
N ALA A 63 -28.74 20.03 -9.48
CA ALA A 63 -30.03 19.76 -8.84
C ALA A 63 -30.05 18.45 -8.01
N ALA A 64 -29.14 17.52 -8.28
CA ALA A 64 -29.02 16.25 -7.57
C ALA A 64 -27.64 16.13 -6.88
N ILE A 65 -27.41 16.96 -5.86
CA ILE A 65 -26.27 16.77 -4.94
C ILE A 65 -26.64 15.61 -4.02
N SER A 66 -26.12 14.42 -4.33
CA SER A 66 -26.22 13.26 -3.43
C SER A 66 -25.08 13.30 -2.41
N ALA A 67 -25.13 12.41 -1.42
CA ALA A 67 -23.97 12.11 -0.58
C ALA A 67 -22.80 11.46 -1.37
N GLU A 68 -23.04 11.13 -2.65
CA GLU A 68 -22.04 10.59 -3.56
C GLU A 68 -21.42 11.72 -4.39
N VAL A 69 -20.11 11.89 -4.25
CA VAL A 69 -19.33 12.89 -4.97
C VAL A 69 -18.58 12.20 -6.09
N ASN A 70 -19.00 12.40 -7.34
CA ASN A 70 -18.32 11.83 -8.50
C ASN A 70 -17.24 12.80 -9.00
N VAL A 71 -15.98 12.36 -9.10
CA VAL A 71 -14.86 13.18 -9.57
C VAL A 71 -15.06 13.74 -10.99
N LYS A 72 -15.84 13.08 -11.85
CA LYS A 72 -16.19 13.57 -13.19
C LYS A 72 -17.05 14.83 -13.16
N HIS A 73 -17.89 14.99 -12.13
CA HIS A 73 -18.67 16.21 -11.94
C HIS A 73 -17.79 17.44 -11.68
N PHE A 74 -16.53 17.24 -11.26
CA PHE A 74 -15.53 18.28 -10.99
C PHE A 74 -14.51 18.41 -12.13
N GLY A 75 -14.73 17.73 -13.26
CA GLY A 75 -13.93 17.85 -14.46
C GLY A 75 -12.75 16.89 -14.55
N ALA A 76 -12.73 15.80 -13.78
CA ALA A 76 -11.77 14.74 -14.01
C ALA A 76 -12.03 14.09 -15.38
N ARG A 77 -11.00 13.96 -16.22
CA ARG A 77 -11.09 13.39 -17.57
C ARG A 77 -10.87 11.89 -17.59
N GLY A 78 -9.97 11.35 -16.77
CA GLY A 78 -9.72 9.91 -16.71
C GLY A 78 -9.20 9.33 -18.04
N ASP A 79 -8.42 10.11 -18.79
CA ASP A 79 -7.87 9.78 -20.11
C ASP A 79 -6.38 9.33 -20.10
N GLY A 80 -5.75 9.34 -18.92
CA GLY A 80 -4.36 8.99 -18.67
C GLY A 80 -3.34 10.04 -19.16
N LYS A 81 -3.83 11.18 -19.67
CA LYS A 81 -3.06 12.22 -20.37
C LYS A 81 -3.24 13.63 -19.81
N THR A 82 -4.34 13.88 -19.13
CA THR A 82 -4.62 15.16 -18.48
C THR A 82 -4.36 15.06 -16.98
N ASP A 83 -3.78 16.11 -16.38
CA ASP A 83 -3.67 16.17 -14.92
C ASP A 83 -5.05 16.31 -14.27
N ASP A 84 -5.52 15.21 -13.69
CA ASP A 84 -6.81 15.11 -13.00
C ASP A 84 -6.71 15.52 -11.52
N ALA A 85 -5.50 15.80 -11.02
CA ALA A 85 -5.30 16.14 -9.62
C ALA A 85 -6.12 17.37 -9.15
N PRO A 86 -6.27 18.46 -9.93
CA PRO A 86 -7.13 19.58 -9.55
C PRO A 86 -8.60 19.19 -9.39
N ALA A 87 -9.14 18.34 -10.26
CA ALA A 87 -10.52 17.90 -10.20
C ALA A 87 -10.78 17.04 -8.96
N PHE A 88 -9.85 16.13 -8.63
CA PHE A 88 -9.91 15.34 -7.41
C PHE A 88 -9.88 16.21 -6.14
N ARG A 89 -8.98 17.20 -6.08
CA ARG A 89 -8.95 18.13 -4.93
C ARG A 89 -10.27 18.88 -4.76
N ASN A 90 -10.89 19.31 -5.85
CA ASN A 90 -12.18 20.00 -5.78
C ASN A 90 -13.31 19.06 -5.32
N ALA A 91 -13.32 17.82 -5.80
CA ALA A 91 -14.27 16.81 -5.33
C ALA A 91 -14.09 16.51 -3.83
N ILE A 92 -12.85 16.31 -3.37
CA ILE A 92 -12.56 16.03 -1.95
C ILE A 92 -12.98 17.21 -1.05
N LYS A 93 -12.75 18.45 -1.48
CA LYS A 93 -13.15 19.66 -0.73
C LYS A 93 -14.65 19.75 -0.45
N VAL A 94 -15.51 19.18 -1.30
CA VAL A 94 -16.97 19.19 -1.07
C VAL A 94 -17.44 17.98 -0.27
N CYS A 95 -16.62 16.93 -0.13
CA CYS A 95 -16.93 15.79 0.70
C CYS A 95 -17.02 16.21 2.17
N ARG A 96 -18.02 15.66 2.86
CA ARG A 96 -18.23 15.76 4.30
C ARG A 96 -18.03 14.41 4.95
N THR A 97 -18.01 14.37 6.27
CA THR A 97 -18.02 13.12 7.02
C THR A 97 -19.18 12.21 6.61
N GLY A 98 -18.87 10.95 6.31
CA GLY A 98 -19.81 9.95 5.80
C GLY A 98 -20.10 10.04 4.30
N SER A 99 -19.41 10.89 3.55
CA SER A 99 -19.58 10.97 2.09
C SER A 99 -19.01 9.73 1.40
N ARG A 100 -19.50 9.49 0.19
CA ARG A 100 -18.95 8.49 -0.73
C ARG A 100 -18.34 9.19 -1.93
N LEU A 101 -17.03 9.13 -2.10
CA LEU A 101 -16.34 9.61 -3.30
C LEU A 101 -16.32 8.49 -4.35
N VAL A 102 -16.85 8.79 -5.53
CA VAL A 102 -16.89 7.86 -6.67
C VAL A 102 -15.81 8.24 -7.67
N VAL A 103 -14.96 7.27 -7.98
CA VAL A 103 -13.96 7.32 -9.06
C VAL A 103 -14.41 6.35 -10.15
N PRO A 104 -15.11 6.82 -11.20
CA PRO A 104 -15.56 5.95 -12.28
C PRO A 104 -14.39 5.25 -13.01
N PRO A 105 -14.66 4.22 -13.84
CA PRO A 105 -13.65 3.65 -14.72
C PRO A 105 -12.99 4.71 -15.61
N GLY A 106 -11.66 4.64 -15.69
CA GLY A 106 -10.81 5.59 -16.41
C GLY A 106 -9.37 5.52 -15.90
N GLU A 107 -8.46 6.18 -16.60
CA GLU A 107 -7.07 6.33 -16.15
C GLU A 107 -6.84 7.79 -15.72
N TYR A 108 -6.63 8.05 -14.44
CA TYR A 108 -6.54 9.40 -13.88
C TYR A 108 -5.09 9.73 -13.59
N ALA A 109 -4.54 10.71 -14.30
CA ALA A 109 -3.13 11.06 -14.17
C ALA A 109 -2.94 12.19 -13.15
N PHE A 110 -2.03 12.02 -12.19
CA PHE A 110 -1.78 13.00 -11.13
C PHE A 110 -0.38 13.60 -11.24
N GLY A 111 -0.31 14.91 -11.43
CA GLY A 111 0.95 15.68 -11.44
C GLY A 111 1.42 16.07 -10.05
N SER A 112 0.67 15.68 -9.02
CA SER A 112 0.89 16.01 -7.61
C SER A 112 0.18 15.00 -6.71
N ARG A 113 0.65 14.87 -5.47
CA ARG A 113 0.02 14.03 -4.44
C ARG A 113 -1.43 14.43 -4.21
N ILE A 114 -2.33 13.46 -4.21
CA ILE A 114 -3.70 13.64 -3.75
C ILE A 114 -3.84 13.16 -2.31
N VAL A 115 -4.29 14.07 -1.46
CA VAL A 115 -4.51 13.81 -0.04
C VAL A 115 -6.00 13.68 0.22
N PHE A 116 -6.40 12.55 0.80
CA PHE A 116 -7.73 12.32 1.35
C PHE A 116 -7.69 12.58 2.85
N ASP A 117 -8.16 13.76 3.25
CA ASP A 117 -8.15 14.26 4.64
C ASP A 117 -9.57 14.42 5.24
N VAL A 118 -10.57 13.82 4.59
CA VAL A 118 -11.97 13.82 5.05
C VAL A 118 -12.22 12.64 5.98
N PHE A 119 -12.69 12.92 7.19
CA PHE A 119 -13.01 11.89 8.18
C PHE A 119 -14.21 11.03 7.74
N ASP A 120 -14.14 9.70 7.89
CA ASP A 120 -15.21 8.75 7.53
C ASP A 120 -15.62 8.86 6.06
N LEU A 121 -14.64 8.66 5.18
CA LEU A 121 -14.83 8.73 3.74
C LEU A 121 -14.87 7.33 3.13
N GLU A 122 -15.93 7.03 2.38
CA GLU A 122 -15.95 5.87 1.48
C GLU A 122 -15.41 6.28 0.12
N ILE A 123 -14.52 5.47 -0.46
CA ILE A 123 -14.00 5.65 -1.82
C ILE A 123 -14.34 4.42 -2.63
N ASP A 124 -15.13 4.63 -3.68
CA ASP A 124 -15.40 3.66 -4.72
C ASP A 124 -14.45 3.88 -5.90
N GLY A 125 -13.36 3.11 -5.91
CA GLY A 125 -12.18 3.31 -6.75
C GLY A 125 -12.20 2.63 -8.11
N GLY A 126 -13.27 2.69 -8.90
CA GLY A 126 -13.34 2.01 -10.21
C GLY A 126 -12.29 2.40 -11.26
N GLY A 127 -11.49 3.45 -11.02
CA GLY A 127 -10.43 3.95 -11.90
C GLY A 127 -9.02 3.43 -11.60
N THR A 128 -8.11 3.68 -12.54
CA THR A 128 -6.65 3.49 -12.38
C THR A 128 -5.98 4.84 -12.19
N ILE A 129 -5.14 5.00 -11.16
CA ILE A 129 -4.38 6.22 -10.91
C ILE A 129 -2.95 6.03 -11.39
N VAL A 130 -2.42 7.03 -12.11
CA VAL A 130 -1.07 7.03 -12.72
C VAL A 130 -0.35 8.35 -12.46
N PRO A 131 0.99 8.40 -12.51
CA PRO A 131 1.70 9.69 -12.49
C PRO A 131 1.49 10.48 -13.79
N PHE A 132 1.46 11.81 -13.67
CA PHE A 132 1.48 12.76 -14.77
C PHE A 132 2.79 13.57 -14.76
N GLY A 133 3.33 13.87 -15.95
CA GLY A 133 4.63 14.52 -16.10
C GLY A 133 5.73 13.72 -15.39
N ASP A 134 6.62 14.42 -14.68
CA ASP A 134 7.76 13.82 -13.98
C ASP A 134 7.47 13.50 -12.50
N TYR A 135 6.19 13.49 -12.08
CA TYR A 135 5.83 13.24 -10.68
C TYR A 135 6.26 11.84 -10.22
N SER A 136 7.11 11.75 -9.19
CA SER A 136 7.77 10.50 -8.78
C SER A 136 7.56 10.11 -7.32
N ASP A 137 6.76 10.85 -6.56
CA ASP A 137 6.49 10.53 -5.15
C ASP A 137 5.18 9.71 -4.99
N TYR A 138 4.67 9.53 -3.77
CA TYR A 138 3.40 8.85 -3.52
C TYR A 138 2.26 9.54 -4.26
N LEU A 139 1.50 8.79 -5.07
CA LEU A 139 0.36 9.34 -5.81
C LEU A 139 -0.79 9.70 -4.88
N ILE A 140 -0.98 8.92 -3.82
CA ILE A 140 -2.10 9.05 -2.90
C ILE A 140 -1.61 9.04 -1.46
N GLU A 141 -2.22 9.90 -0.66
CA GLU A 141 -2.16 9.89 0.78
C GLU A 141 -3.56 9.82 1.40
N PHE A 142 -3.66 9.02 2.46
CA PHE A 142 -4.80 9.03 3.37
C PHE A 142 -4.35 9.55 4.72
N GLY A 143 -5.14 10.44 5.32
CA GLY A 143 -4.82 11.04 6.60
C GLY A 143 -4.52 12.54 6.50
N ARG A 144 -4.03 13.10 7.59
CA ARG A 144 -3.87 14.55 7.70
C ARG A 144 -2.49 14.96 7.14
N PRO A 145 -2.43 15.88 6.16
CA PRO A 145 -1.17 16.35 5.61
C PRO A 145 -0.51 17.40 6.51
N ASP A 146 -1.23 17.95 7.50
CA ASP A 146 -0.70 18.89 8.48
C ASP A 146 0.28 18.17 9.41
N ARG A 147 1.56 18.49 9.24
CA ARG A 147 2.72 17.82 9.84
C ARG A 147 3.22 18.54 11.10
N ALA A 148 2.43 19.46 11.65
CA ALA A 148 2.79 20.18 12.87
C ALA A 148 2.90 19.21 14.06
N ILE A 149 3.94 19.37 14.89
CA ILE A 149 4.03 18.73 16.20
C ILE A 149 2.90 19.32 17.05
N ILE A 150 1.79 18.60 17.11
CA ILE A 150 0.72 18.94 18.03
C ILE A 150 1.10 18.31 19.37
N GLY A 151 1.14 19.11 20.45
CA GLY A 151 1.49 18.64 21.78
C GLY A 151 0.65 17.41 22.21
N PRO A 152 1.11 16.66 23.22
CA PRO A 152 0.62 15.30 23.54
C PRO A 152 -0.91 15.13 23.64
N TYR A 153 -1.65 16.21 23.90
CA TYR A 153 -3.09 16.20 24.13
C TYR A 153 -3.88 17.19 23.28
N GLU A 154 -3.25 18.06 22.49
CA GLU A 154 -3.94 19.13 21.76
C GLU A 154 -4.25 18.77 20.30
N GLY A 155 -4.49 17.48 20.00
CA GLY A 155 -4.97 17.08 18.67
C GLY A 155 -4.64 15.67 18.19
N SER A 156 -3.94 14.88 19.02
CA SER A 156 -3.53 13.49 18.73
C SER A 156 -4.67 12.49 18.73
N ASN A 157 -5.68 12.68 19.58
CA ASN A 157 -6.78 11.71 19.78
C ASN A 157 -8.05 12.01 18.97
N ILE A 158 -8.09 13.07 18.17
CA ILE A 158 -9.34 13.57 17.54
C ILE A 158 -9.40 13.47 16.02
N TYR A 159 -8.29 13.15 15.33
CA TYR A 159 -8.25 13.02 13.86
C TYR A 159 -7.75 11.64 13.42
N GLN A 160 -8.49 10.60 13.79
CA GLN A 160 -8.29 9.24 13.31
C GLN A 160 -9.13 9.01 12.06
N GLY A 161 -8.60 9.37 10.89
CA GLY A 161 -9.35 9.23 9.65
C GLY A 161 -9.78 7.78 9.42
N ARG A 162 -11.10 7.52 9.46
CA ARG A 162 -11.69 6.25 9.06
C ARG A 162 -11.94 6.29 7.56
N TYR A 163 -11.47 5.27 6.84
CA TYR A 163 -11.65 5.18 5.40
C TYR A 163 -12.20 3.81 5.02
N ARG A 164 -13.07 3.77 4.02
CA ARG A 164 -13.42 2.52 3.33
C ARG A 164 -13.06 2.67 1.86
N VAL A 165 -11.97 2.06 1.44
CA VAL A 165 -11.46 2.17 0.08
C VAL A 165 -11.64 0.85 -0.63
N GLN A 166 -12.29 0.85 -1.78
CA GLN A 166 -12.52 -0.37 -2.55
C GLN A 166 -12.18 -0.22 -4.04
N ARG A 167 -11.71 -1.31 -4.65
CA ARG A 167 -11.51 -1.48 -6.11
C ARG A 167 -10.45 -0.57 -6.76
N LEU A 168 -9.65 0.12 -5.96
CA LEU A 168 -8.69 1.10 -6.45
C LEU A 168 -7.46 0.44 -7.09
N THR A 169 -7.08 0.91 -8.28
CA THR A 169 -5.82 0.52 -8.93
C THR A 169 -4.86 1.70 -9.01
N ILE A 170 -3.59 1.47 -8.66
CA ILE A 170 -2.50 2.42 -8.83
C ILE A 170 -1.45 1.78 -9.73
N ARG A 171 -1.06 2.49 -10.78
CA ARG A 171 0.02 2.09 -11.68
C ARG A 171 1.10 3.17 -11.67
N GLY A 172 2.20 2.87 -10.98
CA GLY A 172 3.29 3.82 -10.77
C GLY A 172 4.19 4.05 -11.99
N ARG A 173 4.01 3.29 -13.08
CA ARG A 173 4.75 3.41 -14.36
C ARG A 173 6.29 3.38 -14.22
N ASP A 174 6.81 2.64 -13.24
CA ASP A 174 8.23 2.59 -12.84
C ASP A 174 8.81 3.98 -12.57
N GLN A 175 7.96 4.87 -12.07
CA GLN A 175 8.25 6.29 -11.89
C GLN A 175 7.88 6.75 -10.47
N SER A 176 6.68 6.45 -10.01
CA SER A 176 6.15 6.97 -8.74
C SER A 176 6.00 5.89 -7.68
N ARG A 177 5.87 6.32 -6.41
CA ARG A 177 5.43 5.46 -5.31
C ARG A 177 3.91 5.26 -5.35
N GLY A 178 3.41 4.32 -4.55
CA GLY A 178 1.98 3.99 -4.49
C GLY A 178 1.22 4.79 -3.43
N ILE A 179 0.81 4.11 -2.36
CA ILE A 179 -0.06 4.66 -1.30
C ILE A 179 0.73 4.98 -0.04
N PHE A 180 0.51 6.17 0.51
CA PHE A 180 0.95 6.53 1.85
C PHE A 180 -0.25 6.65 2.79
N LEU A 181 -0.19 5.97 3.94
CA LEU A 181 -1.19 6.07 4.99
C LEU A 181 -0.56 6.80 6.18
N ALA A 182 -1.16 7.91 6.58
CA ALA A 182 -0.63 8.82 7.58
C ALA A 182 -1.59 8.91 8.77
N HIS A 183 -1.28 8.18 9.84
CA HIS A 183 -2.05 8.21 11.09
C HIS A 183 -3.54 7.94 10.89
N ILE A 184 -3.86 6.82 10.20
CA ILE A 184 -5.24 6.39 9.99
C ILE A 184 -5.57 5.20 10.88
N ASP A 185 -6.77 5.24 11.45
CA ASP A 185 -7.26 4.16 12.28
C ASP A 185 -8.62 3.65 11.83
N GLN A 186 -8.88 2.36 12.07
CA GLN A 186 -10.17 1.73 11.76
C GLN A 186 -10.56 1.84 10.28
N ALA A 187 -9.56 1.89 9.38
CA ALA A 187 -9.79 1.92 7.96
C ALA A 187 -9.86 0.51 7.37
N MET A 188 -10.60 0.38 6.27
CA MET A 188 -10.70 -0.84 5.48
C MET A 188 -10.30 -0.56 4.04
N PHE A 189 -9.41 -1.39 3.51
CA PHE A 189 -8.96 -1.39 2.13
C PHE A 189 -9.30 -2.74 1.53
N ASP A 190 -10.12 -2.78 0.48
CA ASP A 190 -10.55 -4.02 -0.16
C ASP A 190 -10.32 -3.97 -1.67
N ASN A 191 -9.73 -5.03 -2.22
CA ASN A 191 -9.46 -5.17 -3.64
C ASN A 191 -8.63 -3.99 -4.18
N ILE A 192 -7.44 -3.80 -3.59
CA ILE A 192 -6.51 -2.75 -3.97
C ILE A 192 -5.40 -3.35 -4.81
N THR A 193 -5.13 -2.77 -5.97
CA THR A 193 -4.01 -3.17 -6.83
C THR A 193 -2.99 -2.03 -6.91
N ILE A 194 -1.73 -2.34 -6.64
CA ILE A 194 -0.60 -1.43 -6.79
C ILE A 194 0.41 -2.11 -7.69
N GLU A 195 0.69 -1.53 -8.85
CA GLU A 195 1.60 -2.11 -9.82
C GLU A 195 2.63 -1.13 -10.36
N GLY A 196 3.83 -1.64 -10.66
CA GLY A 196 4.84 -0.86 -11.37
C GLY A 196 5.27 0.39 -10.62
N THR A 197 5.37 0.40 -9.30
CA THR A 197 5.93 1.54 -8.57
C THR A 197 7.44 1.58 -8.66
N ARG A 198 8.02 2.76 -8.47
CA ARG A 198 9.44 2.95 -8.21
C ARG A 198 9.60 3.62 -6.83
N GLY A 199 10.21 2.89 -5.90
CA GLY A 199 10.12 3.14 -4.46
C GLY A 199 9.02 2.29 -3.80
N THR A 200 8.73 2.58 -2.53
CA THR A 200 7.72 1.86 -1.74
C THR A 200 6.35 1.84 -2.42
N ALA A 201 5.75 0.65 -2.52
CA ALA A 201 4.42 0.48 -3.10
C ALA A 201 3.32 0.93 -2.11
N MET A 202 3.48 0.58 -0.83
CA MET A 202 2.55 1.01 0.20
C MET A 202 3.27 1.24 1.53
N ARG A 203 2.98 2.35 2.18
CA ARG A 203 3.51 2.67 3.52
C ARG A 203 2.41 2.96 4.48
N LEU A 204 2.48 2.35 5.66
CA LEU A 204 1.66 2.70 6.81
C LEU A 204 2.57 3.45 7.77
N HIS A 205 2.22 4.69 8.08
CA HIS A 205 2.91 5.52 9.06
C HIS A 205 1.95 5.80 10.21
N ASN A 206 2.21 5.23 11.39
CA ASN A 206 1.40 5.41 12.61
C ASN A 206 -0.07 4.98 12.45
N CYS A 207 -0.33 3.91 11.69
CA CYS A 207 -1.68 3.46 11.37
C CYS A 207 -2.11 2.26 12.23
N ARG A 208 -3.34 2.23 12.74
CA ARG A 208 -3.80 1.24 13.73
C ARG A 208 -5.20 0.69 13.42
N HIS A 209 -5.50 -0.52 13.89
CA HIS A 209 -6.84 -1.12 13.73
C HIS A 209 -7.34 -1.18 12.28
N ASN A 210 -6.44 -1.31 11.30
CA ASN A 210 -6.83 -1.31 9.89
C ASN A 210 -6.97 -2.73 9.36
N VAL A 211 -7.84 -2.89 8.36
CA VAL A 211 -8.07 -4.16 7.69
C VAL A 211 -7.79 -4.00 6.20
N PHE A 212 -6.88 -4.81 5.69
CA PHE A 212 -6.52 -4.90 4.29
C PHE A 212 -6.96 -6.25 3.75
N ARG A 213 -7.78 -6.25 2.70
CA ARG A 213 -8.30 -7.46 2.05
C ARG A 213 -7.97 -7.42 0.58
N ASN A 214 -7.49 -8.53 0.03
CA ASN A 214 -7.25 -8.67 -1.40
C ASN A 214 -6.36 -7.54 -1.95
N VAL A 215 -5.25 -7.27 -1.25
CA VAL A 215 -4.26 -6.27 -1.70
C VAL A 215 -3.23 -6.96 -2.57
N PHE A 216 -3.05 -6.47 -3.80
CA PHE A 216 -2.10 -7.00 -4.77
C PHE A 216 -1.02 -5.97 -5.08
N ILE A 217 0.21 -6.23 -4.66
CA ILE A 217 1.39 -5.44 -4.99
C ILE A 217 2.20 -6.23 -6.00
N SER A 218 2.42 -5.71 -7.19
CA SER A 218 3.15 -6.46 -8.22
C SER A 218 3.98 -5.64 -9.19
N ARG A 219 5.04 -6.24 -9.72
CA ARG A 219 5.88 -5.60 -10.75
C ARG A 219 6.50 -4.27 -10.30
N CYS A 220 6.62 -4.06 -8.99
CA CYS A 220 7.17 -2.85 -8.40
C CYS A 220 8.69 -2.96 -8.19
N ARG A 221 9.38 -1.83 -8.10
CA ARG A 221 10.83 -1.75 -7.80
C ARG A 221 11.08 -0.86 -6.59
N GLY A 222 11.81 -1.35 -5.60
CA GLY A 222 12.00 -0.68 -4.31
C GLY A 222 13.06 0.38 -4.33
N GLN A 223 14.07 0.26 -5.19
CA GLN A 223 15.17 1.25 -5.29
C GLN A 223 15.83 1.55 -3.93
N GLY A 224 16.04 0.51 -3.11
CA GLY A 224 16.58 0.64 -1.75
C GLY A 224 15.52 0.83 -0.66
N GLU A 225 14.25 1.01 -1.04
CA GLU A 225 13.13 1.09 -0.11
C GLU A 225 12.36 -0.26 -0.01
N PRO A 226 11.63 -0.51 1.10
CA PRO A 226 10.76 -1.67 1.21
C PRO A 226 9.54 -1.62 0.27
N MET A 227 9.01 -2.76 -0.18
CA MET A 227 7.75 -2.79 -0.97
C MET A 227 6.54 -2.38 -0.15
N LEU A 228 6.39 -3.01 1.02
CA LEU A 228 5.38 -2.69 2.02
C LEU A 228 6.12 -2.33 3.30
N ASP A 229 5.90 -1.12 3.79
CA ASP A 229 6.56 -0.62 5.00
C ASP A 229 5.53 -0.30 6.08
N LEU A 230 5.60 -1.04 7.18
CA LEU A 230 4.76 -0.85 8.37
C LEU A 230 5.56 -0.10 9.43
N PHE A 231 5.43 1.21 9.39
CA PHE A 231 6.19 2.15 10.19
C PHE A 231 5.28 2.87 11.19
N GLN A 232 5.78 3.20 12.39
CA GLN A 232 4.94 3.84 13.40
C GLN A 232 5.46 5.16 13.93
N MET A 233 6.69 5.20 14.43
CA MET A 233 7.25 6.43 15.00
C MET A 233 8.75 6.49 14.77
N SER A 234 9.23 7.68 14.44
CA SER A 234 10.64 8.05 14.49
C SER A 234 10.78 9.43 15.10
N LYS A 235 11.89 9.66 15.81
CA LYS A 235 12.30 11.01 16.21
C LYS A 235 12.64 11.88 15.00
N GLN A 236 13.05 11.26 13.91
CA GLN A 236 13.37 11.94 12.66
C GLN A 236 12.08 12.15 11.83
N PRO A 237 11.93 13.31 11.17
CA PRO A 237 10.92 13.49 10.15
C PRO A 237 11.01 12.34 9.13
N ASP A 238 9.87 11.78 8.72
CA ASP A 238 9.86 10.81 7.62
C ASP A 238 10.54 11.47 6.41
N PRO A 239 11.54 10.81 5.79
CA PRO A 239 12.25 11.33 4.63
C PRO A 239 11.33 11.67 3.45
N TYR A 240 10.11 11.13 3.41
CA TYR A 240 9.09 11.40 2.40
C TYR A 240 7.97 12.33 2.88
N GLY A 241 8.21 13.01 4.02
CA GLY A 241 7.35 14.05 4.56
C GLY A 241 6.23 13.52 5.43
N GLY A 242 6.52 13.33 6.71
CA GLY A 242 5.56 12.94 7.75
C GLY A 242 6.23 12.87 9.12
N CYS A 243 5.82 13.67 10.08
CA CYS A 243 6.06 13.29 11.47
C CYS A 243 4.86 13.66 12.32
N TRP A 244 4.25 12.62 12.88
CA TRP A 244 3.72 12.71 14.22
C TRP A 244 4.83 12.28 15.17
N GLN A 245 5.46 13.23 15.84
CA GLN A 245 6.33 12.94 16.98
C GLN A 245 5.41 12.73 18.18
N GLY A 246 5.24 11.49 18.62
CA GLY A 246 4.63 11.24 19.92
C GLY A 246 5.45 11.93 21.01
N ALA A 247 4.79 12.64 21.92
CA ALA A 247 5.48 13.15 23.10
C ALA A 247 6.05 11.98 23.92
N PRO A 248 7.17 12.17 24.63
CA PRO A 248 7.75 11.10 25.41
C PRO A 248 6.75 10.53 26.44
N GLY A 249 6.46 9.22 26.38
CA GLY A 249 5.64 8.52 27.38
C GLY A 249 4.22 8.13 26.95
N LEU A 250 3.81 8.45 25.71
CA LEU A 250 2.55 7.94 25.15
C LEU A 250 2.77 6.52 24.62
N VAL A 251 2.06 5.58 25.23
CA VAL A 251 2.15 4.14 24.95
C VAL A 251 0.86 3.71 24.26
N ASP A 252 0.93 3.38 22.98
CA ASP A 252 -0.19 2.79 22.25
C ASP A 252 0.08 1.30 22.02
N ARG A 253 -0.27 0.47 23.02
CA ARG A 253 -0.15 -1.00 22.93
C ARG A 253 -1.13 -1.66 21.93
N ASN A 254 -1.75 -0.90 21.03
CA ASN A 254 -2.92 -1.32 20.26
C ASN A 254 -2.80 -1.00 18.77
N VAL A 255 -1.75 -1.49 18.14
CA VAL A 255 -1.54 -1.37 16.71
C VAL A 255 -1.97 -2.67 16.09
N TYR A 256 -3.16 -2.74 15.52
CA TYR A 256 -3.65 -3.98 14.92
C TYR A 256 -3.90 -3.76 13.44
N ASN A 257 -2.92 -4.06 12.59
CA ASN A 257 -3.15 -4.10 11.15
C ASN A 257 -3.31 -5.54 10.71
N THR A 258 -4.44 -5.86 10.09
CA THR A 258 -4.72 -7.21 9.61
C THR A 258 -4.77 -7.24 8.09
N PHE A 259 -3.94 -8.08 7.49
CA PHE A 259 -3.89 -8.35 6.07
C PHE A 259 -4.49 -9.73 5.79
N TYR A 260 -5.57 -9.76 5.02
CA TYR A 260 -6.17 -10.97 4.47
C TYR A 260 -5.85 -11.05 2.99
N SER A 261 -5.17 -12.12 2.57
CA SER A 261 -4.83 -12.36 1.17
C SER A 261 -4.05 -11.20 0.52
N LEU A 262 -3.10 -10.60 1.26
CA LEU A 262 -2.09 -9.73 0.66
C LEU A 262 -1.19 -10.57 -0.25
N LYS A 263 -0.90 -10.09 -1.45
CA LYS A 263 0.09 -10.69 -2.33
C LYS A 263 1.13 -9.65 -2.74
N ILE A 264 2.40 -9.96 -2.55
CA ILE A 264 3.52 -9.20 -3.09
C ILE A 264 4.24 -10.12 -4.08
N GLU A 265 4.12 -9.86 -5.38
CA GLU A 265 4.59 -10.79 -6.41
C GLU A 265 5.34 -10.08 -7.55
N ILE A 266 6.44 -10.69 -8.02
CA ILE A 266 7.20 -10.18 -9.18
C ILE A 266 7.73 -8.76 -8.91
N CYS A 267 8.03 -8.44 -7.65
CA CYS A 267 8.65 -7.18 -7.27
C CYS A 267 10.17 -7.32 -7.17
N ASP A 268 10.88 -6.21 -7.30
CA ASP A 268 12.31 -6.10 -7.04
C ASP A 268 12.49 -5.21 -5.80
N ALA A 269 12.95 -5.77 -4.69
CA ALA A 269 13.35 -4.99 -3.53
C ALA A 269 14.39 -5.73 -2.68
N GLU A 270 15.21 -4.99 -1.95
CA GLU A 270 16.04 -5.55 -0.88
C GLU A 270 15.19 -6.01 0.30
N THR A 271 14.07 -5.32 0.59
CA THR A 271 13.12 -5.70 1.63
C THR A 271 11.72 -5.68 1.04
N TYR A 272 10.96 -6.77 1.16
CA TYR A 272 9.59 -6.81 0.62
C TYR A 272 8.59 -6.31 1.65
N LEU A 273 8.69 -6.80 2.88
CA LEU A 273 7.91 -6.33 4.02
C LEU A 273 8.86 -5.91 5.13
N ASP A 274 8.84 -4.63 5.50
CA ASP A 274 9.53 -4.11 6.68
C ASP A 274 8.49 -3.78 7.76
N ILE A 275 8.73 -4.25 8.99
CA ILE A 275 7.86 -4.05 10.13
C ILE A 275 8.68 -3.45 11.27
N GLY A 276 8.30 -2.23 11.66
CA GLY A 276 8.78 -1.52 12.83
C GLY A 276 9.67 -0.32 12.51
N THR A 277 10.44 0.16 13.49
CA THR A 277 11.10 1.49 13.42
C THR A 277 12.62 1.42 13.28
N GLU A 278 13.17 2.40 12.54
CA GLU A 278 14.61 2.62 12.32
C GLU A 278 15.35 3.19 13.53
N ASP A 279 14.68 3.79 14.51
CA ASP A 279 15.35 4.42 15.65
C ASP A 279 15.65 3.38 16.76
N PRO A 280 16.90 2.90 16.92
CA PRO A 280 17.27 1.97 18.00
C PRO A 280 17.28 2.66 19.37
N ALA A 281 17.30 4.00 19.43
CA ALA A 281 17.26 4.80 20.65
C ALA A 281 15.84 5.26 21.00
N SER A 282 14.82 4.76 20.29
CA SER A 282 13.43 4.95 20.68
C SER A 282 13.16 4.14 21.94
N PRO A 283 12.87 4.73 23.11
CA PRO A 283 12.65 3.97 24.35
C PRO A 283 11.34 3.15 24.36
N TYR A 284 10.62 3.11 23.24
CA TYR A 284 9.29 2.52 23.08
C TYR A 284 9.31 1.19 22.30
N ILE A 285 10.48 0.53 22.29
CA ILE A 285 10.83 -0.69 21.55
C ILE A 285 9.79 -1.81 21.64
N SER A 286 9.09 -1.97 22.77
CA SER A 286 8.11 -3.04 23.00
C SER A 286 6.65 -2.64 22.72
N GLN A 287 6.40 -1.39 22.29
CA GLN A 287 5.07 -0.77 22.34
C GLN A 287 4.71 0.03 21.08
N ASN A 288 5.58 0.03 20.06
CA ASN A 288 5.46 0.94 18.93
C ASN A 288 5.00 0.31 17.62
N THR A 289 5.13 -0.99 17.38
CA THR A 289 4.59 -1.62 16.16
C THR A 289 4.16 -3.03 16.54
N GLY A 290 2.99 -3.10 17.18
CA GLY A 290 2.40 -4.32 17.73
C GLY A 290 1.53 -5.06 16.70
N ASP A 291 1.19 -6.31 17.01
CA ASP A 291 -0.01 -7.04 16.56
C ASP A 291 -0.41 -6.93 15.08
N ASN A 292 0.58 -6.93 14.19
CA ASN A 292 0.36 -7.04 12.75
C ASN A 292 0.08 -8.50 12.39
N HIS A 293 -1.09 -8.75 11.79
CA HIS A 293 -1.55 -10.09 11.45
C HIS A 293 -1.63 -10.26 9.93
N PHE A 294 -0.98 -11.28 9.41
CA PHE A 294 -1.00 -11.64 8.00
C PHE A 294 -1.63 -13.03 7.87
N ILE A 295 -2.72 -13.12 7.11
CA ILE A 295 -3.54 -14.32 7.02
C ILE A 295 -3.72 -14.67 5.54
N GLY A 296 -3.27 -15.86 5.13
CA GLY A 296 -3.35 -16.31 3.73
C GLY A 296 -2.55 -15.44 2.76
N CYS A 297 -1.49 -14.79 3.24
CA CYS A 297 -0.72 -13.84 2.43
C CYS A 297 0.39 -14.55 1.63
N ILE A 298 0.73 -14.01 0.48
CA ILE A 298 1.72 -14.55 -0.44
C ILE A 298 2.83 -13.52 -0.67
N PHE A 299 4.07 -13.94 -0.47
CA PHE A 299 5.25 -13.12 -0.68
C PHE A 299 6.18 -13.85 -1.65
N HIS A 300 6.11 -13.47 -2.92
CA HIS A 300 6.88 -14.07 -4.00
C HIS A 300 7.87 -13.05 -4.57
N GLY A 301 9.14 -13.28 -4.27
CA GLY A 301 10.24 -12.53 -4.85
C GLY A 301 10.40 -12.81 -6.34
N LEU A 302 11.06 -11.89 -7.05
CA LEU A 302 11.34 -12.09 -8.48
C LEU A 302 12.22 -13.33 -8.69
N VAL A 303 11.69 -14.34 -9.38
CA VAL A 303 12.43 -15.54 -9.76
C VAL A 303 12.95 -15.37 -11.18
N ARG A 304 14.28 -15.34 -11.32
CA ARG A 304 14.96 -15.25 -12.62
C ARG A 304 14.58 -16.40 -13.57
N ASP A 305 14.30 -17.58 -13.02
CA ASP A 305 14.06 -18.81 -13.79
C ASP A 305 12.64 -18.93 -14.39
N TYR A 306 11.63 -18.18 -13.93
CA TYR A 306 10.26 -18.28 -14.48
C TYR A 306 10.09 -17.66 -15.87
N LEU A 307 11.14 -17.04 -16.41
CA LEU A 307 11.04 -16.16 -17.58
C LEU A 307 12.12 -16.44 -18.63
N GLN A 308 12.56 -17.70 -18.78
CA GLN A 308 13.38 -18.09 -19.95
C GLN A 308 12.58 -17.92 -21.26
N PRO A 309 13.21 -17.59 -22.40
CA PRO A 309 12.53 -17.25 -23.65
C PRO A 309 11.62 -18.37 -24.20
N ASP A 310 11.91 -19.62 -23.87
CA ASP A 310 11.18 -20.83 -24.22
C ASP A 310 9.96 -21.11 -23.32
N TRP A 311 9.89 -20.48 -22.13
CA TRP A 311 8.77 -20.60 -21.18
C TRP A 311 7.67 -19.54 -21.35
N GLU A 312 7.85 -18.54 -22.23
CA GLU A 312 6.80 -17.57 -22.59
C GLU A 312 5.51 -18.25 -23.10
N GLY A 313 5.61 -19.46 -23.64
CA GLY A 313 4.45 -20.22 -24.14
C GLY A 313 3.58 -20.85 -23.04
N VAL A 314 4.16 -21.22 -21.90
CA VAL A 314 3.46 -22.02 -20.87
C VAL A 314 2.73 -21.13 -19.85
N TYR A 315 3.29 -19.96 -19.50
CA TYR A 315 2.65 -19.03 -18.55
C TYR A 315 1.56 -18.13 -19.16
N ARG A 316 1.43 -18.09 -20.50
CA ARG A 316 0.26 -17.47 -21.16
C ARG A 316 -1.04 -18.23 -20.86
N MET A 317 -0.98 -19.51 -20.44
CA MET A 317 -2.17 -20.36 -20.36
C MET A 317 -2.92 -20.35 -19.02
N ASN A 318 -2.44 -19.74 -17.92
CA ASN A 318 -3.15 -19.84 -16.64
C ASN A 318 -3.33 -18.57 -15.79
N LEU A 319 -2.63 -17.45 -16.05
CA LEU A 319 -2.71 -16.27 -15.16
C LEU A 319 -2.75 -14.89 -15.85
N GLY A 320 -2.95 -14.83 -17.17
CA GLY A 320 -3.25 -13.56 -17.86
C GLY A 320 -2.14 -12.48 -17.83
N PHE A 321 -0.88 -12.87 -17.64
CA PHE A 321 0.24 -11.92 -17.55
C PHE A 321 0.47 -11.16 -18.86
N ARG A 322 0.25 -9.83 -18.86
CA ARG A 322 0.72 -8.92 -19.91
C ARG A 322 2.24 -8.71 -19.81
N LYS A 323 2.89 -8.49 -20.96
CA LYS A 323 4.33 -8.18 -21.16
C LYS A 323 4.92 -7.37 -20.00
N VAL A 324 5.98 -7.89 -19.37
CA VAL A 324 6.74 -7.14 -18.36
C VAL A 324 7.52 -6.03 -19.11
N PRO A 325 7.55 -4.76 -18.64
CA PRO A 325 8.06 -3.64 -19.43
C PRO A 325 9.60 -3.55 -19.58
N TRP A 326 10.36 -4.47 -18.98
CA TRP A 326 11.82 -4.39 -18.90
C TRP A 326 12.51 -5.66 -19.38
N ASN A 327 13.73 -5.48 -19.91
CA ASN A 327 14.60 -6.57 -20.34
C ASN A 327 15.13 -7.34 -19.11
N ILE A 328 14.35 -8.32 -18.66
CA ILE A 328 14.57 -9.07 -17.42
C ILE A 328 15.80 -9.98 -17.44
N TYR A 329 16.41 -10.17 -18.62
CA TYR A 329 17.54 -11.07 -18.84
C TYR A 329 18.89 -10.52 -18.33
N ASP A 330 19.07 -9.19 -18.30
CA ASP A 330 20.28 -8.50 -17.80
C ASP A 330 20.19 -8.09 -16.33
N TYR A 331 19.07 -8.42 -15.68
CA TYR A 331 18.74 -7.95 -14.35
C TYR A 331 19.60 -8.64 -13.27
N LYS A 332 20.51 -7.86 -12.68
CA LYS A 332 21.30 -8.23 -11.50
C LYS A 332 20.55 -7.73 -10.26
N GLY A 333 19.52 -8.46 -9.84
CA GLY A 333 18.72 -8.07 -8.69
C GLY A 333 19.52 -7.88 -7.39
N PRO A 334 18.86 -7.40 -6.33
CA PRO A 334 19.50 -7.16 -5.06
C PRO A 334 20.17 -8.44 -4.54
N LYS A 335 21.39 -8.30 -4.03
CA LYS A 335 22.20 -9.43 -3.54
C LYS A 335 21.77 -9.91 -2.15
N ASN A 336 21.11 -9.05 -1.38
CA ASN A 336 20.73 -9.26 0.01
C ASN A 336 19.22 -9.09 0.18
N ILE A 337 18.44 -10.03 -0.35
CA ILE A 337 16.98 -9.97 -0.25
C ILE A 337 16.54 -10.33 1.17
N ARG A 338 15.55 -9.61 1.68
CA ARG A 338 14.79 -9.89 2.90
C ARG A 338 13.32 -9.92 2.54
N MET A 339 12.67 -11.08 2.59
CA MET A 339 11.24 -11.13 2.28
C MET A 339 10.44 -10.41 3.37
N VAL A 340 10.74 -10.71 4.62
CA VAL A 340 10.18 -10.03 5.78
C VAL A 340 11.33 -9.65 6.70
N ARG A 341 11.31 -8.39 7.14
CA ARG A 341 12.17 -7.85 8.19
C ARG A 341 11.29 -7.34 9.31
N ILE A 342 11.58 -7.76 10.54
CA ILE A 342 10.83 -7.40 11.75
C ILE A 342 11.82 -6.85 12.76
N ARG A 343 11.66 -5.63 13.23
CA ARG A 343 12.61 -4.97 14.14
C ARG A 343 11.92 -3.88 14.95
N ASN A 344 12.18 -3.80 16.26
CA ASN A 344 11.44 -2.92 17.16
C ASN A 344 9.92 -3.11 17.05
N ALA A 345 9.49 -4.37 16.95
CA ALA A 345 8.10 -4.75 16.75
C ALA A 345 7.72 -5.90 17.69
N THR A 346 6.43 -5.99 18.02
CA THR A 346 5.89 -7.02 18.92
C THR A 346 4.65 -7.67 18.30
N GLY A 347 4.33 -8.91 18.68
CA GLY A 347 3.05 -9.56 18.36
C GLY A 347 2.81 -9.84 16.87
N THR A 348 3.85 -9.76 16.03
CA THR A 348 3.69 -10.01 14.59
C THR A 348 3.36 -11.48 14.32
N GLN A 349 2.29 -11.73 13.57
CA GLN A 349 1.81 -13.07 13.27
C GLN A 349 1.59 -13.30 11.78
N PHE A 350 2.10 -14.41 11.29
CA PHE A 350 1.82 -14.95 9.96
C PHE A 350 1.04 -16.26 10.11
N SER A 351 -0.09 -16.39 9.41
CA SER A 351 -0.97 -17.55 9.44
C SER A 351 -1.33 -17.98 8.03
N GLN A 352 -1.03 -19.23 7.66
CA GLN A 352 -1.29 -19.76 6.32
C GLN A 352 -0.63 -18.93 5.20
N CYS A 353 0.51 -18.30 5.51
CA CYS A 353 1.23 -17.48 4.54
C CYS A 353 2.22 -18.30 3.72
N HIS A 354 2.50 -17.88 2.51
CA HIS A 354 3.51 -18.49 1.65
C HIS A 354 4.62 -17.50 1.32
N PHE A 355 5.87 -17.91 1.49
CA PHE A 355 7.04 -17.10 1.22
C PHE A 355 7.94 -17.84 0.24
N THR A 356 8.27 -17.23 -0.89
CA THR A 356 9.22 -17.78 -1.85
C THR A 356 10.10 -16.70 -2.46
N PHE A 357 11.37 -17.01 -2.71
CA PHE A 357 12.18 -16.22 -3.63
C PHE A 357 13.00 -17.13 -4.54
N GLY A 358 13.44 -16.59 -5.67
CA GLY A 358 14.15 -17.33 -6.71
C GLY A 358 15.62 -17.59 -6.42
N SER A 359 16.42 -17.72 -7.49
CA SER A 359 17.83 -18.12 -7.46
C SER A 359 18.82 -17.10 -6.86
N THR A 360 18.34 -16.01 -6.27
CA THR A 360 19.18 -14.96 -5.67
C THR A 360 19.18 -15.14 -4.16
N GLY A 361 20.36 -15.23 -3.57
CA GLY A 361 20.51 -15.41 -2.12
C GLY A 361 19.79 -14.35 -1.29
N GLY A 362 19.42 -14.70 -0.07
CA GLY A 362 18.61 -13.84 0.81
C GLY A 362 18.06 -14.56 2.04
N VAL A 363 17.32 -13.80 2.83
CA VAL A 363 16.62 -14.22 4.04
C VAL A 363 15.12 -14.14 3.84
N LEU A 364 14.37 -15.23 4.09
CA LEU A 364 12.90 -15.16 4.01
C LEU A 364 12.40 -14.34 5.20
N ILE A 365 12.80 -14.69 6.42
CA ILE A 365 12.38 -13.97 7.63
C ILE A 365 13.61 -13.53 8.43
N GLU A 366 13.81 -12.22 8.54
CA GLU A 366 14.75 -11.60 9.48
C GLU A 366 13.95 -11.02 10.65
N ALA A 367 14.08 -11.63 11.83
CA ALA A 367 13.43 -11.15 13.05
C ALA A 367 14.46 -10.67 14.07
N GLY A 368 14.35 -9.39 14.39
CA GLY A 368 15.18 -8.60 15.28
C GLY A 368 16.60 -8.33 14.75
N GLU A 369 17.24 -7.34 15.36
CA GLU A 369 18.61 -6.88 15.07
C GLU A 369 19.28 -6.45 16.39
N PRO A 370 20.61 -6.28 16.42
CA PRO A 370 21.31 -5.72 17.58
C PRO A 370 20.69 -4.39 18.04
N GLY A 371 20.18 -4.35 19.27
CA GLY A 371 19.50 -3.19 19.85
C GLY A 371 18.07 -2.95 19.32
N ARG A 372 17.57 -3.76 18.38
CA ARG A 372 16.21 -3.65 17.81
C ARG A 372 15.47 -4.99 17.86
N PRO A 373 14.82 -5.36 18.97
CA PRO A 373 14.23 -6.68 19.13
C PRO A 373 12.97 -6.90 18.29
N ALA A 374 12.70 -8.17 17.98
CA ALA A 374 11.39 -8.63 17.56
C ALA A 374 10.81 -9.50 18.67
N ILE A 375 9.62 -9.15 19.17
CA ILE A 375 9.01 -9.75 20.37
C ILE A 375 7.73 -10.49 19.97
N HIS A 376 7.48 -11.67 20.56
CA HIS A 376 6.28 -12.49 20.31
C HIS A 376 5.94 -12.70 18.83
N THR A 377 6.92 -13.08 18.01
CA THR A 377 6.68 -13.34 16.59
C THR A 377 6.17 -14.76 16.37
N ARG A 378 5.09 -14.92 15.61
CA ARG A 378 4.41 -16.21 15.40
C ARG A 378 4.27 -16.54 13.91
N MET A 379 4.56 -17.79 13.57
CA MET A 379 4.36 -18.36 12.23
C MET A 379 3.56 -19.65 12.34
N ILE A 380 2.36 -19.66 11.76
CA ILE A 380 1.38 -20.72 11.92
C ILE A 380 0.98 -21.22 10.54
N ALA A 381 1.14 -22.51 10.28
CA ALA A 381 0.79 -23.15 9.01
C ALA A 381 1.36 -22.45 7.76
N CYS A 382 2.56 -21.85 7.87
CA CYS A 382 3.18 -21.13 6.76
C CYS A 382 3.96 -22.09 5.85
N GLY A 383 4.13 -21.73 4.57
CA GLY A 383 4.95 -22.47 3.61
C GLY A 383 6.14 -21.62 3.16
N PHE A 384 7.34 -22.18 3.18
CA PHE A 384 8.56 -21.53 2.69
C PHE A 384 9.12 -22.27 1.49
N GLY A 385 9.33 -21.60 0.36
CA GLY A 385 9.95 -22.18 -0.84
C GLY A 385 11.27 -21.49 -1.18
N LEU A 386 12.35 -22.26 -1.33
CA LEU A 386 13.61 -21.75 -1.88
C LEU A 386 13.78 -22.22 -3.34
N GLY A 387 14.03 -21.27 -4.24
CA GLY A 387 14.33 -21.55 -5.64
C GLY A 387 15.70 -22.22 -5.81
N SER A 388 15.75 -23.26 -6.62
CA SER A 388 16.93 -24.12 -6.81
C SER A 388 17.71 -23.81 -8.08
N ARG A 389 18.76 -22.98 -8.03
CA ARG A 389 19.89 -23.08 -8.97
C ARG A 389 21.21 -22.63 -8.33
N PRO A 390 22.30 -23.40 -8.48
CA PRO A 390 23.65 -22.89 -8.27
C PRO A 390 23.99 -21.98 -9.45
N LEU A 391 23.84 -20.67 -9.29
CA LEU A 391 24.57 -19.74 -10.14
C LEU A 391 26.01 -19.76 -9.63
N GLU A 392 26.93 -20.27 -10.46
CA GLU A 392 28.38 -20.20 -10.24
C GLU A 392 28.73 -18.78 -9.74
N GLY A 393 29.07 -18.67 -8.45
CA GLY A 393 29.47 -17.40 -7.83
C GLY A 393 28.54 -16.80 -6.77
N VAL A 394 27.38 -17.39 -6.44
CA VAL A 394 26.58 -16.99 -5.26
C VAL A 394 26.71 -18.04 -4.17
N ASN A 395 27.42 -17.69 -3.10
CA ASN A 395 27.69 -18.57 -1.96
C ASN A 395 26.38 -18.96 -1.27
N ILE A 396 25.96 -20.22 -1.39
CA ILE A 396 24.75 -20.77 -0.74
C ILE A 396 24.89 -20.78 0.79
N THR A 397 26.11 -20.62 1.31
CA THR A 397 26.42 -20.63 2.76
C THR A 397 25.89 -19.43 3.55
N ASP A 398 25.49 -18.34 2.87
CA ASP A 398 24.94 -17.14 3.54
C ASP A 398 23.39 -17.11 3.54
N ASN A 399 22.73 -18.07 2.88
CA ASN A 399 21.28 -18.11 2.74
C ASN A 399 20.63 -18.69 3.99
N ARG A 400 20.08 -17.82 4.85
CA ARG A 400 19.27 -18.22 6.00
C ARG A 400 17.80 -18.16 5.64
N ALA A 401 17.06 -19.27 5.71
CA ALA A 401 15.60 -19.20 5.55
C ALA A 401 14.98 -18.30 6.63
N ILE A 402 15.40 -18.50 7.88
CA ILE A 402 15.02 -17.68 9.02
C ILE A 402 16.30 -17.24 9.75
N LYS A 403 16.39 -15.94 10.02
CA LYS A 403 17.46 -15.30 10.80
C LYS A 403 16.84 -14.67 12.04
N LEU A 404 17.25 -15.10 13.22
CA LEU A 404 16.76 -14.58 14.50
C LEU A 404 17.91 -13.91 15.27
N GLU A 405 17.80 -12.61 15.54
CA GLU A 405 18.74 -11.85 16.36
C GLU A 405 17.95 -10.98 17.33
N ASN A 406 18.33 -10.96 18.62
CA ASN A 406 17.62 -10.13 19.62
C ASN A 406 16.09 -10.42 19.72
N VAL A 407 15.71 -11.69 19.58
CA VAL A 407 14.32 -12.16 19.74
C VAL A 407 14.09 -12.66 21.17
N ASP A 408 12.88 -12.46 21.70
CA ASP A 408 12.43 -13.05 22.96
C ASP A 408 11.83 -14.45 22.70
N GLU A 409 10.70 -14.49 21.99
CA GLU A 409 9.95 -15.71 21.66
C GLU A 409 9.63 -15.74 20.15
N PHE A 410 9.91 -16.89 19.52
CA PHE A 410 9.59 -17.16 18.11
C PHE A 410 8.89 -18.52 17.97
N HIS A 411 7.60 -18.50 17.60
CA HIS A 411 6.76 -19.69 17.54
C HIS A 411 6.56 -20.15 16.09
N VAL A 412 6.86 -21.42 15.83
CA VAL A 412 6.58 -22.07 14.54
C VAL A 412 5.66 -23.27 14.76
N TRP A 413 4.51 -23.28 14.08
CA TRP A 413 3.51 -24.34 14.16
C TRP A 413 3.10 -24.81 12.76
N ALA A 414 3.05 -26.13 12.52
CA ALA A 414 2.58 -26.77 11.26
C ALA A 414 3.12 -26.14 9.96
N THR A 415 4.32 -25.58 10.02
CA THR A 415 4.93 -24.83 8.94
C THR A 415 5.76 -25.76 8.07
N GLN A 416 5.62 -25.63 6.76
CA GLN A 416 6.29 -26.45 5.76
C GLN A 416 7.40 -25.66 5.08
N LEU A 417 8.43 -26.38 4.65
CA LEU A 417 9.63 -25.80 4.08
C LEU A 417 10.06 -26.69 2.91
N TRP A 418 10.07 -26.12 1.71
CA TRP A 418 10.22 -26.80 0.43
C TRP A 418 11.46 -26.29 -0.32
N ALA A 419 12.33 -27.21 -0.72
CA ALA A 419 13.39 -26.94 -1.68
C ALA A 419 13.00 -27.63 -2.98
N THR A 420 13.16 -26.94 -4.11
CA THR A 420 13.05 -27.59 -5.43
C THR A 420 14.33 -28.38 -5.68
N ASP A 421 14.22 -29.66 -6.08
CA ASP A 421 15.38 -30.53 -6.23
C ASP A 421 16.13 -30.17 -7.53
N SER A 422 17.43 -29.87 -7.42
CA SER A 422 18.37 -30.12 -8.53
C SER A 422 18.99 -31.51 -8.31
N PRO A 423 19.00 -32.41 -9.31
CA PRO A 423 19.56 -33.75 -9.15
C PRO A 423 21.03 -33.65 -8.70
N GLY A 424 21.32 -34.11 -7.47
CA GLY A 424 22.70 -34.23 -6.96
C GLY A 424 23.11 -33.31 -5.81
N TYR A 425 22.27 -32.40 -5.31
CA TYR A 425 22.59 -31.59 -4.13
C TYR A 425 21.85 -32.10 -2.88
N GLN A 426 22.61 -32.38 -1.80
CA GLN A 426 22.03 -32.69 -0.50
C GLN A 426 21.25 -31.48 0.04
N LYS A 427 20.06 -31.74 0.59
CA LYS A 427 19.18 -30.76 1.24
C LYS A 427 19.85 -30.22 2.51
N GLN A 428 20.73 -29.24 2.40
CA GLN A 428 21.24 -28.51 3.55
C GLN A 428 20.43 -27.24 3.74
N TRP A 429 19.51 -27.29 4.69
CA TRP A 429 18.87 -26.09 5.20
C TRP A 429 19.81 -25.41 6.18
N VAL A 430 19.97 -24.09 6.06
CA VAL A 430 20.71 -23.30 7.05
C VAL A 430 19.71 -22.35 7.69
N CYS A 431 19.30 -22.65 8.93
CA CYS A 431 18.61 -21.70 9.80
C CYS A 431 19.64 -21.13 10.76
N GLY A 432 19.86 -19.80 10.72
CA GLY A 432 20.71 -19.14 11.70
C GLY A 432 19.88 -18.79 12.93
N VAL A 433 19.79 -19.74 13.87
CA VAL A 433 18.94 -19.61 15.06
C VAL A 433 19.76 -19.83 16.31
N ASP A 434 19.72 -18.86 17.24
CA ASP A 434 20.04 -19.14 18.64
C ASP A 434 18.91 -20.02 19.19
N ALA A 435 19.18 -21.30 19.34
CA ALA A 435 18.16 -22.27 19.72
C ALA A 435 17.59 -22.06 21.12
N SER A 436 18.23 -21.26 21.97
CA SER A 436 17.66 -20.90 23.26
C SER A 436 16.30 -20.17 23.15
N LYS A 437 15.97 -19.65 21.95
CA LYS A 437 14.81 -18.79 21.66
C LYS A 437 13.80 -19.42 20.68
N LEU A 438 14.04 -20.65 20.20
CA LEU A 438 13.16 -21.32 19.23
C LEU A 438 12.16 -22.26 19.90
N TYR A 439 10.88 -22.02 19.63
CA TYR A 439 9.77 -22.86 20.11
C TYR A 439 9.07 -23.51 18.92
N ILE A 440 9.06 -24.84 18.88
CA ILE A 440 8.40 -25.63 17.84
C ILE A 440 7.22 -26.35 18.50
N ASN A 441 6.00 -26.10 18.01
CA ASN A 441 4.76 -26.63 18.59
C ASN A 441 4.65 -26.38 20.11
N GLY A 442 5.10 -25.20 20.58
CA GLY A 442 5.06 -24.82 22.00
C GLY A 442 6.12 -25.43 22.90
N VAL A 443 7.11 -26.16 22.34
CA VAL A 443 8.21 -26.77 23.10
C VAL A 443 9.54 -26.12 22.72
N ARG A 444 10.33 -25.70 23.73
CA ARG A 444 11.68 -25.13 23.56
C ARG A 444 12.65 -26.20 23.02
N ARG A 445 13.42 -25.91 21.96
CA ARG A 445 14.34 -26.88 21.32
C ARG A 445 15.78 -26.37 21.22
N GLY A 446 16.76 -27.26 21.39
CA GLY A 446 18.20 -26.97 21.23
C GLY A 446 18.68 -26.98 19.78
N ALA A 447 19.90 -26.49 19.54
CA ALA A 447 20.41 -26.03 18.22
C ALA A 447 20.84 -27.12 17.22
N SER A 448 20.55 -28.38 17.45
CA SER A 448 21.09 -29.44 16.58
C SER A 448 20.22 -29.63 15.34
N ASP A 449 20.75 -29.10 14.24
CA ASP A 449 20.55 -29.45 12.84
C ASP A 449 19.22 -29.08 12.19
N CYS A 450 19.35 -28.15 11.24
CA CYS A 450 18.28 -27.52 10.50
C CYS A 450 17.57 -28.53 9.58
N ILE A 451 16.40 -28.96 10.03
CA ILE A 451 15.24 -29.44 9.25
C ILE A 451 15.45 -30.74 8.46
N GLY A 452 15.18 -31.85 9.15
CA GLY A 452 14.60 -33.06 8.57
C GLY A 452 13.43 -33.51 9.45
N ILE A 453 12.19 -33.30 9.00
CA ILE A 453 11.03 -34.01 9.58
C ILE A 453 10.79 -35.24 8.72
N GLU A 454 11.35 -36.37 9.14
CA GLU A 454 10.75 -37.68 8.88
C GLU A 454 10.29 -38.23 10.22
N SER A 455 8.98 -38.42 10.36
CA SER A 455 8.41 -39.26 11.41
C SER A 455 7.41 -40.21 10.78
N GLY A 456 7.86 -41.41 10.48
CA GLY A 456 7.06 -42.60 10.24
C GLY A 456 7.87 -43.82 10.69
N PRO A 457 7.24 -44.84 11.30
CA PRO A 457 7.92 -46.08 11.68
C PRO A 457 8.49 -46.83 10.47
#